data_AF-A0A845YXZ8-F1
#
_entry.id   AF-A0A845YXZ8-F1
#
_cell.length_a   1.000
_cell.length_b   1.000
_cell.length_c   1.000
_cell.angle_alpha   90.00
_cell.angle_beta   90.00
_cell.angle_gamma   90.00
#
_symmetry.space_group_name_H-M   'P 1'
#
loop_
_entity.id
_entity.type
_entity.pdbx_description
1 polymer ?
#
loop_
_entity_poly.entity_id
_entity_poly.type
_entity_poly.pdbx_seq_one_letter_code
_entity_poly.pdbx_strand_id
1 'polypeptide(L)'
;MDTLNIELKQAIIKVLQDYIEYIGNDPEAQIQLVIDETRNHYLLIEIGWQNSRRIYGTLIHLDIINQKIWIQHDGTEEGIADELVNLGIPHQQIVLAFKTVERRKITDFAVY
;
A
#
# COMPACT_ATOMS: atom_id res chain seq x y z
N MET A 1 15.68 -15.37 8.57
CA MET A 1 14.65 -14.48 7.98
C MET A 1 14.63 -14.81 6.50
N ASP A 2 13.45 -14.98 5.93
CA ASP A 2 13.26 -15.32 4.52
C ASP A 2 13.60 -14.12 3.64
N THR A 3 14.55 -14.26 2.70
CA THR A 3 15.05 -13.18 1.83
C THR A 3 13.90 -12.51 1.07
N LEU A 4 12.90 -13.30 0.68
CA LEU A 4 11.74 -12.78 -0.04
C LEU A 4 10.95 -11.75 0.77
N ASN A 5 10.70 -12.01 2.06
CA ASN A 5 9.97 -11.03 2.90
C ASN A 5 10.76 -9.72 3.07
N ILE A 6 12.09 -9.78 3.03
CA ILE A 6 12.93 -8.57 3.07
C ILE A 6 12.75 -7.76 1.78
N GLU A 7 12.76 -8.41 0.62
CA GLU A 7 12.54 -7.76 -0.68
C GLU A 7 11.14 -7.14 -0.78
N LEU A 8 10.08 -7.87 -0.39
CA LEU A 8 8.71 -7.36 -0.36
C LEU A 8 8.57 -6.14 0.55
N LYS A 9 9.17 -6.20 1.75
CA LYS A 9 9.15 -5.09 2.70
C LYS A 9 9.87 -3.85 2.14
N GLN A 10 11.00 -4.03 1.46
CA GLN A 10 11.73 -2.94 0.82
C GLN A 10 10.92 -2.29 -0.29
N ALA A 11 10.26 -3.09 -1.14
CA ALA A 11 9.38 -2.56 -2.19
C ALA A 11 8.20 -1.76 -1.61
N ILE A 12 7.55 -2.29 -0.55
CA ILE A 12 6.47 -1.59 0.16
C ILE A 12 6.96 -0.25 0.72
N ILE A 13 8.06 -0.24 1.47
CA ILE A 13 8.55 0.98 2.11
C ILE A 13 8.94 2.01 1.03
N LYS A 14 9.59 1.57 -0.05
CA LYS A 14 9.97 2.43 -1.17
C LYS A 14 8.76 3.10 -1.80
N VAL A 15 7.73 2.35 -2.18
CA VAL A 15 6.54 2.93 -2.82
C VAL A 15 5.81 3.89 -1.88
N LEU A 16 5.70 3.57 -0.59
CA LEU A 16 5.07 4.45 0.39
C LEU A 16 5.86 5.75 0.60
N GLN A 17 7.20 5.68 0.58
CA GLN A 17 8.07 6.86 0.65
C GLN A 17 7.93 7.73 -0.60
N ASP A 18 7.86 7.12 -1.78
CA ASP A 18 7.66 7.84 -3.04
C ASP A 18 6.34 8.60 -3.04
N TYR A 19 5.28 8.00 -2.49
CA TYR A 19 4.00 8.68 -2.28
C TYR A 19 4.08 9.86 -1.30
N ILE A 20 4.81 9.71 -0.20
CA ILE A 20 5.03 10.82 0.76
C ILE A 20 5.74 11.98 0.06
N GLU A 21 6.77 11.69 -0.72
CA GLU A 21 7.52 12.70 -1.47
C GLU A 21 6.67 13.36 -2.56
N TYR A 22 5.84 12.58 -3.26
CA TYR A 22 4.94 13.07 -4.31
C TYR A 22 3.84 14.00 -3.76
N ILE A 23 3.17 13.59 -2.69
CA ILE A 23 2.14 14.42 -2.03
C ILE A 23 2.76 15.71 -1.50
N GLY A 24 3.98 15.63 -0.97
CA GLY A 24 4.71 16.76 -0.43
C GLY A 24 4.10 17.29 0.86
N ASN A 25 4.34 18.57 1.14
CA ASN A 25 3.84 19.22 2.34
C ASN A 25 2.52 19.95 2.06
N ASP A 26 1.47 19.55 2.76
CA ASP A 26 0.20 20.26 2.83
C ASP A 26 0.06 20.94 4.22
N PRO A 27 -0.16 22.27 4.30
CA PRO A 27 -0.39 22.95 5.57
C PRO A 27 -1.70 22.54 6.28
N GLU A 28 -2.67 21.99 5.55
CA GLU A 28 -3.98 21.58 6.07
C GLU A 28 -4.02 20.10 6.47
N ALA A 29 -3.12 19.27 5.93
CA ALA A 29 -3.08 17.83 6.16
C ALA A 29 -1.66 17.27 6.28
N GLN A 30 -1.48 16.36 7.23
CA GLN A 30 -0.24 15.62 7.42
C GLN A 30 -0.41 14.18 6.90
N ILE A 31 0.60 13.70 6.20
CA ILE A 31 0.77 12.28 5.91
C ILE A 31 1.61 11.61 7.01
N GLN A 32 1.11 10.48 7.52
CA GLN A 32 1.80 9.66 8.53
C GLN A 32 2.01 8.25 7.99
N LEU A 33 3.27 7.80 8.07
CA LEU A 33 3.65 6.42 7.81
C LEU A 33 3.56 5.61 9.11
N VAL A 34 2.72 4.58 9.11
CA VAL A 34 2.55 3.66 10.23
C VAL A 34 3.03 2.28 9.81
N ILE A 35 4.08 1.80 10.48
CA ILE A 35 4.69 0.50 10.18
C ILE A 35 4.63 -0.39 11.41
N ASP A 36 4.03 -1.56 11.24
CA ASP A 36 4.19 -2.70 12.14
C ASP A 36 5.05 -3.76 11.47
N GLU A 37 6.35 -3.73 11.78
CA GLU A 37 7.30 -4.67 11.19
C GLU A 37 7.12 -6.10 11.70
N THR A 38 6.56 -6.28 12.89
CA THR A 38 6.42 -7.62 13.49
C THR A 38 5.25 -8.37 12.86
N ARG A 39 4.18 -7.65 12.56
CA ARG A 39 2.94 -8.21 11.97
C ARG A 39 2.81 -7.94 10.48
N ASN A 40 3.78 -7.24 9.88
CA ASN A 40 3.82 -6.87 8.47
C ASN A 40 2.63 -6.02 8.01
N HIS A 41 2.32 -4.96 8.75
CA HIS A 41 1.31 -3.97 8.36
C HIS A 41 1.96 -2.65 8.02
N TYR A 42 1.60 -2.06 6.89
CA TYR A 42 2.18 -0.83 6.38
C TYR A 42 1.06 0.08 5.89
N LEU A 43 0.89 1.22 6.55
CA LEU A 43 -0.20 2.15 6.27
C LEU A 43 0.35 3.55 6.00
N LEU A 44 -0.28 4.23 5.06
CA LEU A 44 -0.16 5.66 4.84
C LEU A 44 -1.48 6.32 5.26
N ILE A 45 -1.45 7.18 6.27
CA ILE A 45 -2.63 7.81 6.85
C ILE A 45 -2.56 9.32 6.62
N GLU A 46 -3.67 9.90 6.18
CA GLU A 46 -3.85 11.34 6.07
C GLU A 46 -4.61 11.88 7.27
N ILE A 47 -4.11 12.96 7.86
CA ILE A 47 -4.58 13.52 9.12
C ILE A 47 -4.55 15.05 9.04
N GLY A 48 -5.71 15.70 9.04
CA GLY A 48 -5.78 17.14 8.83
C GLY A 48 -7.14 17.78 9.12
N TRP A 49 -7.25 19.04 8.76
CA TRP A 49 -8.50 19.79 8.77
C TRP A 49 -8.56 20.70 7.56
N GLN A 50 -9.64 20.64 6.81
CA GLN A 50 -9.90 21.54 5.68
C GLN A 50 -11.33 22.06 5.78
N ASN A 51 -11.52 23.38 5.70
CA ASN A 51 -12.84 24.02 5.74
C ASN A 51 -13.73 23.55 6.91
N SER A 52 -13.17 23.44 8.12
CA SER A 52 -13.84 22.91 9.33
C SER A 52 -14.28 21.44 9.24
N ARG A 53 -13.84 20.71 8.20
CA ARG A 53 -14.04 19.27 8.06
C ARG A 53 -12.78 18.53 8.47
N ARG A 54 -12.97 17.48 9.26
CA ARG A 54 -11.89 16.58 9.65
C ARG A 54 -11.44 15.77 8.43
N ILE A 55 -10.13 15.82 8.14
CA ILE A 55 -9.45 14.87 7.26
C ILE A 55 -8.87 13.78 8.16
N TYR A 56 -9.35 12.55 8.00
CA TYR A 56 -8.82 11.38 8.68
C TYR A 56 -9.16 10.13 7.89
N GLY A 57 -8.15 9.46 7.35
CA GLY A 57 -8.34 8.27 6.55
C GLY A 57 -7.04 7.61 6.15
N THR A 58 -7.12 6.33 5.81
CA THR A 58 -6.00 5.58 5.25
C THR A 58 -5.97 5.82 3.74
N LEU A 59 -4.86 6.32 3.21
CA LEU A 59 -4.66 6.48 1.76
C LEU A 59 -4.22 5.17 1.12
N ILE A 60 -3.31 4.45 1.79
CA ILE A 60 -2.76 3.19 1.31
C ILE A 60 -2.62 2.24 2.50
N HIS A 61 -3.03 0.99 2.34
CA HIS A 61 -2.79 -0.07 3.33
C HIS A 61 -2.31 -1.33 2.64
N LEU A 62 -1.08 -1.74 2.96
CA LEU A 62 -0.44 -2.95 2.49
C LEU A 62 -0.13 -3.89 3.65
N ASP A 63 -0.32 -5.18 3.45
CA ASP A 63 0.16 -6.23 4.35
C ASP A 63 1.13 -7.17 3.63
N ILE A 64 1.98 -7.87 4.37
CA ILE A 64 2.66 -9.08 3.86
C ILE A 64 2.04 -10.32 4.51
N ILE A 65 1.34 -11.11 3.72
CA ILE A 65 0.66 -12.33 4.15
C ILE A 65 1.09 -13.47 3.22
N ASN A 66 1.57 -14.57 3.78
CA ASN A 66 2.03 -15.74 3.02
C ASN A 66 3.02 -15.40 1.88
N GLN A 67 4.00 -14.53 2.17
CA GLN A 67 5.03 -14.06 1.22
C GLN A 67 4.43 -13.35 -0.01
N LYS A 68 3.32 -12.63 0.18
CA LYS A 68 2.69 -11.78 -0.84
C LYS A 68 2.30 -10.45 -0.25
N ILE A 69 2.33 -9.41 -1.08
CA ILE A 69 1.82 -8.09 -0.75
C ILE A 69 0.30 -8.11 -0.96
N TRP A 70 -0.45 -7.86 0.11
CA TRP A 70 -1.90 -7.72 0.07
C TRP A 70 -2.25 -6.25 0.11
N ILE A 71 -2.83 -5.73 -0.97
CA ILE A 71 -3.31 -4.35 -1.05
C ILE A 71 -4.71 -4.30 -0.45
N GLN A 72 -4.81 -3.87 0.81
CA GLN A 72 -6.06 -3.80 1.58
C GLN A 72 -6.87 -2.56 1.22
N HIS A 73 -6.18 -1.44 1.00
CA HIS A 73 -6.77 -0.20 0.55
C HIS A 73 -5.81 0.52 -0.39
N ASP A 74 -6.36 1.06 -1.47
CA ASP A 74 -5.65 1.83 -2.48
C ASP A 74 -6.50 3.04 -2.85
N GLY A 75 -6.11 4.20 -2.34
CA GLY A 75 -6.76 5.49 -2.58
C GLY A 75 -6.12 6.29 -3.72
N THR A 76 -5.21 5.69 -4.49
CA THR A 76 -4.47 6.39 -5.56
C THR A 76 -5.20 6.27 -6.90
N GLU A 77 -4.98 7.23 -7.81
CA GLU A 77 -5.64 7.22 -9.12
C GLU A 77 -5.03 6.20 -10.08
N GLU A 78 -3.70 6.08 -10.09
CA GLU A 78 -2.96 5.18 -10.99
C GLU A 78 -2.94 3.73 -10.49
N GLY A 79 -3.06 3.52 -9.18
CA GLY A 79 -3.11 2.21 -8.53
C GLY A 79 -1.72 1.68 -8.14
N ILE A 80 -1.53 1.40 -6.85
CA ILE A 80 -0.23 1.01 -6.29
C ILE A 80 0.26 -0.36 -6.76
N ALA A 81 -0.64 -1.20 -7.29
CA ALA A 81 -0.29 -2.52 -7.78
C ALA A 81 0.72 -2.47 -8.94
N ASP A 82 0.54 -1.53 -9.87
CA ASP A 82 1.41 -1.40 -11.04
C ASP A 82 2.77 -0.80 -10.68
N GLU A 83 2.81 0.09 -9.69
CA GLU A 83 4.08 0.60 -9.15
C GLU A 83 4.91 -0.50 -8.49
N LEU A 84 4.29 -1.38 -7.72
CA LEU A 84 4.98 -2.54 -7.15
C LEU A 84 5.52 -3.46 -8.24
N VAL A 85 4.79 -3.63 -9.35
CA VAL A 85 5.27 -4.37 -10.52
C VAL A 85 6.47 -3.67 -11.16
N ASN A 86 6.44 -2.35 -11.29
CA ASN A 86 7.57 -1.56 -11.81
C ASN A 86 8.81 -1.64 -10.91
N LEU A 87 8.62 -1.85 -9.60
CA LEU A 87 9.70 -2.15 -8.64
C LEU A 87 10.20 -3.60 -8.71
N GLY A 88 9.66 -4.41 -9.62
CA GLY A 88 10.10 -5.78 -9.88
C GLY A 88 9.31 -6.86 -9.14
N ILE A 89 8.23 -6.52 -8.43
CA ILE A 89 7.39 -7.51 -7.75
C ILE A 89 6.48 -8.20 -8.78
N PRO A 90 6.56 -9.52 -8.96
CA PRO A 90 5.68 -10.22 -9.91
C PRO A 90 4.20 -10.08 -9.51
N HIS A 91 3.31 -9.99 -10.51
CA HIS A 91 1.86 -9.98 -10.30
C HIS A 91 1.36 -11.09 -9.36
N GLN A 92 1.99 -12.28 -9.39
CA GLN A 92 1.63 -13.43 -8.55
C GLN A 92 2.04 -13.32 -7.07
N GLN A 93 2.82 -12.30 -6.72
CA GLN A 93 3.15 -11.92 -5.35
C GLN A 93 2.30 -10.74 -4.84
N ILE A 94 1.37 -10.23 -5.64
CA ILE A 94 0.48 -9.13 -5.25
C ILE A 94 -0.95 -9.65 -5.25
N VAL A 95 -1.69 -9.35 -4.19
CA VAL A 95 -3.10 -9.68 -4.03
C VAL A 95 -3.89 -8.38 -3.89
N LEU A 96 -4.86 -8.17 -4.78
CA LEU A 96 -5.79 -7.03 -4.70
C LEU A 96 -6.86 -7.30 -3.65
N ALA A 97 -6.51 -7.18 -2.37
CA ALA A 97 -7.34 -7.64 -1.25
C ALA A 97 -8.66 -6.87 -1.12
N PHE A 98 -8.70 -5.60 -1.55
CA PHE A 98 -9.93 -4.80 -1.65
C PHE A 98 -10.95 -5.34 -2.69
N LYS A 99 -10.55 -6.27 -3.57
CA LYS A 99 -11.46 -6.95 -4.50
C LYS A 99 -11.99 -8.25 -3.91
N THR A 100 -13.22 -8.62 -4.26
CA THR A 100 -13.77 -9.94 -3.92
C THR A 100 -12.96 -11.06 -4.58
N VAL A 101 -13.02 -12.28 -4.03
CA VAL A 101 -12.31 -13.45 -4.57
C VAL A 101 -12.65 -13.69 -6.05
N GLU A 102 -13.93 -13.56 -6.42
CA GLU A 102 -14.40 -13.73 -7.80
C GLU A 102 -13.78 -12.69 -8.74
N ARG A 103 -13.64 -11.45 -8.27
CA ARG A 103 -12.97 -10.40 -9.04
C ARG A 103 -11.47 -10.64 -9.17
N ARG A 104 -10.80 -11.15 -8.14
CA ARG A 104 -9.36 -11.45 -8.22
C ARG A 104 -9.05 -12.54 -9.25
N LYS A 105 -9.95 -13.53 -9.42
CA LYS A 105 -9.79 -14.62 -10.40
C LYS A 105 -9.75 -14.15 -11.86
N ILE A 106 -10.24 -12.95 -12.16
CA ILE A 106 -10.26 -12.37 -13.51
C ILE A 106 -9.26 -11.21 -13.67
N THR A 107 -8.36 -11.03 -12.70
CA THR A 107 -7.23 -10.11 -12.81
C THR A 107 -5.94 -10.87 -13.06
N ASP A 108 -4.89 -10.18 -13.49
CA ASP A 108 -3.56 -10.77 -13.70
C ASP A 108 -2.77 -11.00 -12.39
N PHE A 109 -3.31 -10.53 -11.26
CA PHE A 109 -2.75 -10.64 -9.92
C PHE A 109 -3.13 -11.94 -9.21
N ALA A 110 -2.48 -12.23 -8.09
CA ALA A 110 -2.81 -13.41 -7.29
C ALA A 110 -4.20 -13.31 -6.62
N VAL A 111 -4.84 -14.48 -6.48
CA VAL A 111 -6.14 -14.60 -5.78
C VAL A 111 -5.96 -14.56 -4.26
N TYR A 112 -4.89 -15.18 -3.77
CA TYR A 112 -4.49 -15.34 -2.37
C TYR A 112 -2.98 -15.26 -2.25
#